data_AF-A0A162EX72-F1
#
_entry.id   AF-A0A162EX72-F1
#
_cell.length_a   1.000
_cell.length_b   1.000
_cell.length_c   1.000
_cell.angle_alpha   90.00
_cell.angle_beta   90.00
_cell.angle_gamma   90.00
#
_symmetry.space_group_name_H-M   'P 1'
#
loop_
_entity.id
_entity.type
_entity.pdbx_description
1 polymer ?
#
loop_
_entity_poly.entity_id
_entity_poly.type
_entity_poly.pdbx_seq_one_letter_code
_entity_poly.pdbx_strand_id
1 'polypeptide(L)'
;MSIKKIAKVGDRPGVTKGQQWLKASNKLELLDTPGILWPKFEDQVVGTKLAVTGAIKENIYPNDDVALFALDFFKQHYAARLVDRYHLTAEQLTLPNPELLIAMTKNAGMRDDWERFCVAFLLDIRKGRLGRFTLDLTGDQPDA
;
A
#
# COMPACT_ATOMS: atom_id res chain seq x y z
N MET A 1 -27.56 -6.02 -6.53
CA MET A 1 -27.71 -4.68 -5.92
C MET A 1 -26.87 -3.70 -6.70
N SER A 2 -27.49 -2.79 -7.45
CA SER A 2 -26.77 -1.74 -8.18
C SER A 2 -26.51 -0.57 -7.26
N ILE A 3 -25.24 -0.29 -6.95
CA ILE A 3 -24.85 0.93 -6.23
C ILE A 3 -25.05 2.10 -7.18
N LYS A 4 -26.10 2.90 -6.98
CA LYS A 4 -26.26 4.19 -7.66
C LYS A 4 -25.14 5.11 -7.17
N LYS A 5 -24.36 5.69 -8.09
CA LYS A 5 -23.46 6.82 -7.80
C LYS A 5 -24.33 8.03 -7.43
N ILE A 6 -24.49 8.31 -6.14
CA ILE A 6 -25.40 9.35 -5.64
C ILE A 6 -24.72 10.73 -5.64
N ALA A 7 -23.41 10.80 -5.46
CA ALA A 7 -22.64 12.04 -5.56
C ALA A 7 -22.17 12.29 -7.01
N LYS A 8 -22.41 13.49 -7.54
CA LYS A 8 -21.82 13.94 -8.81
C LYS A 8 -20.34 14.26 -8.56
N VAL A 9 -19.46 13.30 -8.85
CA VAL A 9 -18.01 13.54 -8.92
C VAL A 9 -17.75 14.33 -10.20
N GLY A 10 -17.36 15.61 -10.07
CA GLY A 10 -16.84 16.40 -11.18
C GLY A 10 -15.35 16.14 -11.32
N ASP A 11 -14.91 15.63 -12.47
CA ASP A 11 -13.51 15.41 -12.82
C ASP A 11 -12.78 16.72 -13.18
N ARG A 12 -13.06 17.80 -12.42
CA ARG A 12 -12.48 19.14 -12.61
C ARG A 12 -12.15 19.77 -11.26
N PRO A 13 -10.92 20.29 -11.07
CA PRO A 13 -10.57 21.05 -9.87
C PRO A 13 -11.51 22.25 -9.71
N GLY A 14 -12.05 22.47 -8.51
CA GLY A 14 -12.87 23.65 -8.19
C GLY A 14 -14.39 23.44 -8.11
N VAL A 15 -14.90 22.21 -8.23
CA VAL A 15 -16.33 21.92 -8.04
C VAL A 15 -16.55 21.02 -6.83
N THR A 16 -16.38 21.58 -5.63
CA THR A 16 -17.05 21.06 -4.43
C THR A 16 -18.38 21.79 -4.29
N LYS A 17 -19.48 21.13 -4.66
CA LYS A 17 -20.78 21.54 -4.12
C LYS A 17 -20.76 21.21 -2.63
N GLY A 18 -21.23 22.15 -1.79
CA GLY A 18 -21.08 22.09 -0.33
C GLY A 18 -21.56 20.79 0.31
N GLN A 19 -21.14 20.55 1.55
CA GLN A 19 -21.44 19.34 2.33
C GLN A 19 -22.93 18.94 2.22
N GLN A 20 -23.19 17.70 1.81
CA GLN A 20 -24.56 17.16 1.72
C GLN A 20 -24.75 16.02 2.72
N TRP A 21 -25.92 15.98 3.35
CA TRP A 21 -26.36 14.85 4.16
C TRP A 21 -27.08 13.83 3.26
N LEU A 22 -26.51 12.64 3.15
CA LEU A 22 -27.04 11.49 2.43
C LEU A 22 -27.84 10.61 3.40
N LYS A 23 -29.14 10.45 3.17
CA LYS A 23 -29.95 9.50 3.95
C LYS A 23 -29.58 8.05 3.59
N ALA A 24 -28.97 7.34 4.51
CA ALA A 24 -28.69 5.91 4.40
C ALA A 24 -29.87 5.05 4.92
N SER A 25 -30.67 5.58 5.84
CA SER A 25 -31.97 5.01 6.26
C SER A 25 -32.86 6.08 6.92
N ASN A 26 -34.09 5.73 7.34
CA ASN A 26 -34.98 6.64 8.07
C ASN A 26 -34.40 7.19 9.40
N LYS A 27 -33.34 6.57 9.92
CA LYS A 27 -32.67 6.97 11.18
C LYS A 27 -31.17 7.26 11.02
N LEU A 28 -30.63 7.23 9.79
CA LEU A 28 -29.20 7.40 9.55
C LEU A 28 -28.97 8.35 8.38
N GLU A 29 -28.31 9.47 8.67
CA GLU A 29 -27.81 10.42 7.69
C GLU A 29 -26.27 10.39 7.71
N LEU A 30 -25.66 10.30 6.53
CA LEU A 30 -24.21 10.32 6.31
C LEU A 30 -23.81 11.67 5.74
N LEU A 31 -22.82 12.31 6.33
CA LEU A 31 -22.21 13.50 5.75
C LEU A 31 -21.25 13.09 4.63
N ASP A 32 -21.43 13.63 3.41
CA ASP A 32 -20.70 13.26 2.18
C ASP A 32 -19.23 13.75 2.13
N THR A 33 -18.69 14.22 3.26
CA THR A 33 -17.27 14.51 3.42
C THR A 33 -16.73 13.65 4.57
N PRO A 34 -16.05 12.51 4.29
CA PRO A 34 -15.26 11.87 5.33
C PRO A 34 -14.23 12.90 5.81
N GLY A 35 -14.12 13.09 7.13
CA GLY A 35 -13.15 14.03 7.69
C GLY A 35 -11.74 13.67 7.22
N ILE A 36 -11.07 14.60 6.53
CA ILE A 36 -9.68 14.44 6.15
C ILE A 36 -8.86 14.87 7.36
N LEU A 37 -8.50 13.91 8.21
CA LEU A 37 -7.45 14.12 9.19
C LEU A 37 -6.12 14.03 8.43
N TRP A 38 -5.31 15.08 8.52
CA TRP A 38 -3.94 15.10 8.01
C TRP A 38 -3.03 14.84 9.20
N PRO A 39 -2.52 13.62 9.42
CA PRO A 39 -1.51 13.43 10.44
C PRO A 39 -0.21 14.01 9.89
N LYS A 40 0.40 14.95 10.61
CA LYS A 40 1.85 15.07 10.53
C LYS A 40 2.38 13.78 11.15
N PHE A 41 2.97 12.90 10.35
CA PHE A 41 3.54 11.66 10.87
C PHE A 41 4.81 12.01 11.64
N GLU A 42 4.74 11.93 12.97
CA GLU A 42 5.94 11.99 13.82
C GLU A 42 6.72 10.67 13.76
N ASP A 43 6.01 9.56 13.47
CA ASP A 43 6.60 8.23 13.31
C ASP A 43 6.82 7.86 11.83
N GLN A 44 8.08 7.66 11.47
CA GLN A 44 8.54 7.24 10.15
C GLN A 44 8.00 5.86 9.75
N VAL A 45 7.81 4.94 10.71
CA VAL A 45 7.30 3.59 10.45
C VAL A 45 5.82 3.67 10.03
N VAL A 46 5.02 4.47 10.73
CA VAL A 46 3.62 4.72 10.35
C VAL A 46 3.54 5.33 8.94
N GLY A 47 4.37 6.34 8.66
CA GLY A 47 4.47 6.93 7.33
C GLY A 47 4.82 5.90 6.25
N THR A 48 5.75 4.99 6.54
CA THR A 48 6.17 3.92 5.63
C THR A 48 5.05 2.90 5.40
N LYS A 49 4.34 2.46 6.45
CA LYS A 49 3.17 1.56 6.32
C LYS A 49 2.07 2.18 5.43
N LEU A 50 1.85 3.49 5.55
CA LEU A 50 0.94 4.23 4.67
C LEU A 50 1.44 4.32 3.22
N ALA A 51 2.76 4.45 3.03
CA ALA A 51 3.37 4.40 1.70
C ALA A 51 3.16 3.03 1.04
N VAL A 52 3.40 1.93 1.77
CA VAL A 52 3.19 0.56 1.28
C VAL A 52 1.75 0.36 0.80
N THR A 53 0.77 0.80 1.60
CA THR A 53 -0.66 0.66 1.28
C THR A 53 -1.17 1.64 0.21
N GLY A 54 -0.38 2.66 -0.16
CA GLY A 54 -0.77 3.67 -1.14
C GLY A 54 -1.70 4.75 -0.57
N ALA A 55 -1.79 4.87 0.75
CA ALA A 55 -2.59 5.90 1.41
C ALA A 55 -1.97 7.31 1.26
N ILE A 56 -0.67 7.38 1.01
CA ILE A 56 0.06 8.62 0.73
C ILE A 56 0.64 8.63 -0.69
N LYS A 57 0.76 9.83 -1.28
CA LYS A 57 1.17 10.03 -2.69
C LYS A 57 2.61 9.58 -2.93
N GLU A 58 2.87 8.91 -4.05
CA GLU A 58 4.18 8.32 -4.40
C GLU A 58 5.34 9.32 -4.46
N ASN A 59 5.09 10.58 -4.80
CA ASN A 59 6.15 11.59 -4.97
C ASN A 59 6.70 12.17 -3.65
N ILE A 60 6.31 11.63 -2.49
CA ILE A 60 6.73 12.16 -1.18
C ILE A 60 7.67 11.21 -0.42
N TYR A 61 8.05 10.08 -1.01
CA TYR A 61 8.99 9.11 -0.43
C TYR A 61 9.84 8.41 -1.50
N PRO A 62 11.04 7.92 -1.15
CA PRO A 62 11.82 7.02 -2.01
C PRO A 62 11.14 5.64 -2.15
N ASN A 63 10.93 5.17 -3.38
CA ASN A 63 10.23 3.90 -3.61
C ASN A 63 11.05 2.68 -3.19
N ASP A 64 12.37 2.78 -3.27
CA ASP A 64 13.33 1.77 -2.86
C ASP A 64 13.31 1.54 -1.35
N ASP A 65 13.31 2.60 -0.53
CA ASP A 65 13.17 2.48 0.93
C ASP A 65 11.88 1.78 1.32
N VAL A 66 10.76 2.20 0.72
CA VAL A 66 9.43 1.60 0.99
C VAL A 66 9.34 0.17 0.48
N ALA A 67 9.94 -0.13 -0.67
CA ALA A 67 10.01 -1.48 -1.22
C ALA A 67 10.86 -2.40 -0.35
N LEU A 68 12.00 -1.94 0.18
CA LEU A 68 12.84 -2.72 1.10
C LEU A 68 12.14 -2.99 2.43
N PHE A 69 11.43 -2.00 2.97
CA PHE A 69 10.58 -2.19 4.15
C PHE A 69 9.50 -3.25 3.89
N ALA A 70 8.78 -3.12 2.77
CA ALA A 70 7.75 -4.08 2.40
C ALA A 70 8.34 -5.48 2.16
N LEU A 71 9.49 -5.57 1.50
CA LEU A 71 10.17 -6.83 1.25
C LEU A 71 10.56 -7.52 2.56
N ASP A 72 11.13 -6.77 3.50
CA ASP A 72 11.48 -7.29 4.82
C ASP A 72 10.26 -7.85 5.56
N PHE A 73 9.19 -7.06 5.61
CA PHE A 73 7.94 -7.45 6.24
C PHE A 73 7.33 -8.71 5.60
N PHE A 74 7.25 -8.75 4.28
CA PHE A 74 6.71 -9.91 3.56
C PHE A 74 7.61 -11.13 3.70
N LYS A 75 8.94 -10.97 3.75
CA LYS A 75 9.87 -12.06 3.99
C LYS A 75 9.70 -12.67 5.37
N GLN A 76 9.45 -11.85 6.40
CA GLN A 76 9.26 -12.33 7.77
C GLN A 76 7.89 -12.98 8.00
N HIS A 77 6.82 -12.40 7.45
CA HIS A 77 5.45 -12.81 7.82
C HIS A 77 4.69 -13.54 6.70
N TYR A 78 5.15 -13.41 5.45
CA TYR A 78 4.39 -13.81 4.26
C TYR A 78 5.28 -14.42 3.16
N ALA A 79 6.40 -15.05 3.53
CA ALA A 79 7.45 -15.48 2.59
C ALA A 79 6.92 -16.34 1.43
N ALA A 80 5.98 -17.23 1.71
CA ALA A 80 5.36 -18.09 0.70
C ALA A 80 4.74 -17.28 -0.47
N ARG A 81 4.17 -16.10 -0.20
CA ARG A 81 3.60 -15.26 -1.26
C ARG A 81 4.66 -14.62 -2.14
N LEU A 82 5.84 -14.32 -1.60
CA LEU A 82 6.97 -13.85 -2.40
C LEU A 82 7.46 -14.97 -3.32
N VAL A 83 7.58 -16.19 -2.79
CA VAL A 83 7.94 -17.39 -3.56
C VAL A 83 6.97 -17.61 -4.70
N ASP A 84 5.67 -17.63 -4.41
CA ASP A 84 4.64 -17.90 -5.42
C ASP A 84 4.62 -16.81 -6.51
N ARG A 85 4.72 -15.53 -6.12
CA ARG A 85 4.61 -14.39 -7.04
C ARG A 85 5.85 -14.17 -7.90
N TYR A 86 7.04 -14.37 -7.33
CA TYR A 86 8.33 -14.04 -7.94
C TYR A 86 9.22 -15.26 -8.19
N HIS A 87 8.68 -16.47 -8.05
CA HIS A 87 9.35 -17.75 -8.33
C HIS A 87 10.70 -17.88 -7.61
N LEU A 88 10.72 -17.52 -6.33
CA LEU A 88 11.95 -17.54 -5.54
C LEU A 88 12.32 -18.95 -5.11
N THR A 89 13.63 -19.24 -5.11
CA THR A 89 14.17 -20.46 -4.53
C THR A 89 14.40 -20.30 -3.02
N ALA A 90 14.57 -21.41 -2.31
CA ALA A 90 14.91 -21.39 -0.88
C ALA A 90 16.24 -20.66 -0.63
N GLU A 91 17.22 -20.82 -1.52
CA GLU A 91 18.51 -20.13 -1.46
C GLU A 91 18.34 -18.61 -1.60
N GLN A 92 17.56 -18.16 -2.57
CA GLN A 92 17.28 -16.73 -2.77
C GLN A 92 16.61 -16.09 -1.56
N LEU A 93 15.71 -16.80 -0.87
CA LEU A 93 15.08 -16.27 0.35
C LEU A 93 16.08 -16.02 1.48
N THR A 94 17.24 -16.69 1.51
CA THR A 94 18.27 -16.46 2.53
C THR A 94 19.12 -15.21 2.27
N LEU A 95 19.05 -14.65 1.06
CA LEU A 95 19.83 -13.47 0.69
C LEU A 95 19.43 -12.25 1.52
N PRO A 96 20.37 -11.32 1.76
CA PRO A 96 20.05 -9.98 2.25
C PRO A 96 19.00 -9.29 1.38
N ASN A 97 18.16 -8.44 1.97
CA ASN A 97 17.02 -7.84 1.26
C ASN A 97 17.41 -7.09 -0.03
N PRO A 98 18.53 -6.32 -0.10
CA PRO A 98 18.95 -5.72 -1.36
C PRO A 98 19.25 -6.77 -2.46
N GLU A 99 19.95 -7.85 -2.11
CA GLU A 99 20.29 -8.92 -3.06
C GLU A 99 19.05 -9.71 -3.48
N LEU A 100 18.14 -9.97 -2.55
CA LEU A 100 16.84 -10.59 -2.84
C LEU A 100 16.01 -9.69 -3.78
N LEU A 101 16.01 -8.38 -3.59
CA LEU A 101 15.32 -7.44 -4.47
C LEU A 101 15.88 -7.49 -5.90
N ILE A 102 17.20 -7.57 -6.05
CA ILE A 102 17.84 -7.77 -7.36
C ILE A 102 17.45 -9.14 -7.97
N ALA A 103 17.40 -10.21 -7.17
CA ALA A 103 16.96 -11.52 -7.64
C ALA A 103 15.49 -11.48 -8.12
N MET A 104 14.60 -10.84 -7.37
CA MET A 104 13.20 -10.64 -7.75
C MET A 104 13.05 -9.80 -9.01
N THR A 105 13.88 -8.76 -9.18
CA THR A 105 13.94 -7.90 -10.39
C THR A 105 14.25 -8.73 -11.63
N LYS A 106 15.24 -9.63 -11.54
CA LYS A 106 15.61 -10.54 -12.62
C LYS A 106 14.50 -11.54 -12.92
N ASN A 107 13.91 -12.15 -11.90
CA ASN A 107 12.79 -13.10 -12.05
C ASN A 107 11.54 -12.45 -12.65
N ALA A 108 11.32 -11.15 -12.41
CA ALA A 108 10.25 -10.37 -13.01
C ALA A 108 10.52 -9.96 -14.48
N GLY A 109 11.67 -10.34 -15.04
CA GLY A 109 12.05 -10.01 -16.41
C GLY A 109 12.50 -8.55 -16.59
N MET A 110 12.80 -7.83 -15.50
CA MET A 110 13.22 -6.43 -15.52
C MET A 110 14.75 -6.26 -15.56
N ARG A 111 15.51 -7.37 -15.61
CA ARG A 111 16.98 -7.40 -15.68
C ARG A 111 17.60 -6.64 -14.50
N ASP A 112 18.24 -5.50 -14.77
CA ASP A 112 18.91 -4.66 -13.78
C ASP A 112 18.11 -3.38 -13.46
N ASP A 113 16.89 -3.23 -13.99
CA ASP A 113 15.99 -2.10 -13.74
C ASP A 113 15.23 -2.30 -12.42
N TRP A 114 15.99 -2.25 -11.31
CA TRP A 114 15.47 -2.45 -9.96
C TRP A 114 14.61 -1.27 -9.49
N GLU A 115 14.88 -0.05 -9.95
CA GLU A 115 14.06 1.14 -9.62
C GLU A 115 12.63 0.96 -10.12
N ARG A 116 12.47 0.53 -11.38
CA ARG A 116 11.16 0.17 -11.93
C ARG A 116 10.54 -1.01 -11.20
N PHE A 117 11.34 -1.98 -10.79
CA PHE A 117 10.87 -3.12 -10.02
C PHE A 117 10.31 -2.71 -8.65
N CYS A 118 10.94 -1.79 -7.92
CA CYS A 118 10.42 -1.26 -6.66
C CYS A 118 9.00 -0.71 -6.83
N VAL A 119 8.77 0.10 -7.86
CA VAL A 119 7.44 0.65 -8.18
C VAL A 119 6.45 -0.47 -8.52
N ALA A 120 6.86 -1.43 -9.35
CA ALA A 120 6.02 -2.56 -9.74
C ALA A 120 5.67 -3.47 -8.56
N PHE A 121 6.61 -3.71 -7.65
CA PHE A 121 6.43 -4.50 -6.43
C PHE A 121 5.42 -3.84 -5.48
N LEU A 122 5.56 -2.54 -5.23
CA LEU A 122 4.59 -1.78 -4.43
C LEU A 122 3.19 -1.78 -5.08
N LEU A 123 3.12 -1.69 -6.42
CA LEU A 123 1.86 -1.80 -7.14
C LEU A 123 1.24 -3.20 -7.02
N ASP A 124 2.05 -4.25 -7.03
CA ASP A 124 1.60 -5.64 -6.84
C ASP A 124 1.00 -5.84 -5.45
N ILE A 125 1.63 -5.29 -4.42
CA ILE A 125 1.12 -5.28 -3.04
C ILE A 125 -0.25 -4.59 -2.99
N ARG A 126 -0.35 -3.37 -3.51
CA ARG A 126 -1.58 -2.54 -3.46
C ARG A 126 -2.73 -3.15 -4.27
N LYS A 127 -2.42 -3.85 -5.35
CA LYS A 127 -3.42 -4.60 -6.15
C LYS A 127 -3.79 -5.94 -5.54
N GLY A 128 -3.22 -6.31 -4.39
CA GLY A 128 -3.48 -7.57 -3.71
C GLY A 128 -2.90 -8.80 -4.42
N ARG A 129 -1.92 -8.62 -5.32
CA ARG A 129 -1.30 -9.74 -6.06
C ARG A 129 -0.45 -10.65 -5.16
N LEU A 130 -0.04 -10.17 -3.98
CA LEU A 130 0.59 -10.96 -2.92
C LEU A 130 -0.43 -11.44 -1.86
N GLY A 131 -1.73 -11.35 -2.14
CA GLY A 131 -2.80 -11.69 -1.22
C GLY A 131 -3.07 -10.63 -0.14
N ARG A 132 -3.96 -10.95 0.81
CA ARG A 132 -4.34 -10.04 1.91
C ARG A 132 -3.28 -10.03 3.00
N PHE A 133 -2.87 -8.86 3.48
CA PHE A 133 -1.87 -8.71 4.54
C PHE A 133 -2.33 -7.66 5.54
N THR A 134 -1.76 -7.71 6.74
CA THR A 134 -1.95 -6.71 7.80
C THR A 134 -0.57 -6.26 8.25
N LEU A 135 -0.27 -4.96 8.13
CA LEU A 135 1.02 -4.39 8.54
C LEU A 135 1.11 -4.09 10.04
N ASP A 136 -0.04 -3.92 10.70
CA ASP A 136 -0.14 -3.69 12.14
C ASP A 136 -0.51 -4.99 12.84
N LEU A 137 0.49 -5.69 13.37
CA LEU A 137 0.31 -6.97 14.03
C LEU A 137 -0.15 -6.76 15.47
N THR A 138 -0.98 -7.67 15.98
CA THR A 138 -1.46 -7.62 17.36
C THR A 138 -0.31 -7.80 18.34
N GLY A 139 -0.13 -6.84 19.25
CA GLY A 139 0.98 -6.82 20.22
C GLY A 139 2.12 -5.87 19.86
N ASP A 140 2.12 -5.35 18.63
CA ASP A 140 3.00 -4.27 18.18
C ASP A 140 2.33 -2.94 18.63
N GLN A 141 2.58 -2.52 19.86
CA GLN A 141 2.15 -1.20 20.33
C GLN A 141 3.19 -0.18 19.84
N PRO A 142 2.82 0.83 19.03
CA PRO A 142 3.63 2.04 19.00
C PRO A 142 3.59 2.59 20.43
N ASP A 143 4.76 2.88 21.00
CA ASP A 143 4.94 3.22 22.41
C ASP A 143 3.78 4.05 23.01
N ALA A 144 3.32 3.63 24.19
CA ALA A 144 2.33 4.34 25.01
C ALA A 144 2.84 5.70 25.50
#